data_AF-A0A0R3KNA8-F1
#
_entry.id   AF-A0A0R3KNA8-F1
#
_cell.length_a   1.000
_cell.length_b   1.000
_cell.length_c   1.000
_cell.angle_alpha   90.00
_cell.angle_beta   90.00
_cell.angle_gamma   90.00
#
_symmetry.space_group_name_H-M   'P 1'
#
loop_
_entity.id
_entity.type
_entity.pdbx_description
1 polymer ?
#
loop_
_entity_poly.entity_id
_entity_poly.type
_entity_poly.pdbx_seq_one_letter_code
_entity_poly.pdbx_strand_id
1 'polypeptide(L)'
;MLATFVAGTTESAAGIIEVQNYSMVNGSGTSNWGSYNYYDTTYSGSGNKNAEGTIFDANGKAIANPAAMLSGGTGLLTDGVIATQNYSQVSPGQYVGWKYIDPTITFKLTANSGVQGISIAVGLSPFVQSYVVDGNVVLGSGLVGPPATFELSINGGASTIYTPVASSVTGNSEILTILFPDLVVGDTFALTLKRGPLLHDGLFYNNFYNGNPANHIGDPQFYLNAGQPNLEPWLMVSEVQFLSAVPEPSTWVMMIAGFAGLGFVAYRRKTQSAIAMA
;
A
#
# COMPACT_ATOMS: atom_id res chain seq x y z
N MET A 1 54.24 0.95 -0.85
CA MET A 1 52.92 0.36 -1.18
C MET A 1 51.88 1.45 -1.01
N LEU A 2 51.25 1.87 -2.11
CA LEU A 2 50.22 2.91 -2.11
C LEU A 2 48.88 2.22 -1.87
N ALA A 3 48.29 2.41 -0.68
CA ALA A 3 46.96 1.88 -0.38
C ALA A 3 45.92 2.83 -1.00
N THR A 4 45.36 2.44 -2.14
CA THR A 4 44.20 3.12 -2.72
C THR A 4 42.99 2.84 -1.84
N PHE A 5 42.58 3.82 -1.05
CA PHE A 5 41.36 3.76 -0.26
C PHE A 5 40.19 4.10 -1.19
N VAL A 6 39.47 3.08 -1.66
CA VAL A 6 38.21 3.28 -2.38
C VAL A 6 37.13 3.56 -1.34
N ALA A 7 36.80 4.85 -1.15
CA ALA A 7 35.62 5.23 -0.38
C ALA A 7 34.39 4.99 -1.26
N GLY A 8 33.70 3.86 -1.05
CA GLY A 8 32.38 3.64 -1.64
C GLY A 8 31.38 4.62 -1.05
N THR A 9 30.79 5.49 -1.86
CA THR A 9 29.61 6.26 -1.49
C THR A 9 28.43 5.28 -1.45
N THR A 10 28.12 4.75 -0.28
CA THR A 10 26.83 4.09 -0.09
C THR A 10 25.78 5.19 -0.10
N GLU A 11 24.96 5.21 -1.14
CA GLU A 11 23.75 6.04 -1.14
C GLU A 11 22.88 5.58 0.03
N SER A 12 22.48 6.50 0.90
CA SER A 12 21.53 6.19 1.97
C SER A 12 20.18 5.90 1.33
N ALA A 13 19.62 4.72 1.57
CA ALA A 13 18.23 4.43 1.19
C ALA A 13 17.27 5.27 2.06
N ALA A 14 16.09 5.56 1.53
CA ALA A 14 15.01 6.15 2.33
C ALA A 14 14.64 5.21 3.48
N GLY A 15 14.56 5.74 4.71
CA GLY A 15 14.07 4.97 5.86
C GLY A 15 12.54 4.86 5.88
N ILE A 16 12.00 3.87 6.59
CA ILE A 16 10.55 3.71 6.81
C ILE A 16 10.15 4.51 8.07
N ILE A 17 9.06 5.27 7.97
CA ILE A 17 8.46 5.99 9.09
C ILE A 17 7.43 5.08 9.74
N GLU A 18 7.53 4.92 11.06
CA GLU A 18 6.59 4.12 11.86
C GLU A 18 5.20 4.76 11.89
N VAL A 19 4.18 3.92 11.66
CA VAL A 19 2.78 4.28 11.83
C VAL A 19 2.37 4.03 13.28
N GLN A 20 1.89 5.06 13.97
CA GLN A 20 1.44 4.97 15.36
C GLN A 20 0.11 4.21 15.49
N ASN A 21 -0.79 4.44 14.54
CA ASN A 21 -2.06 3.74 14.37
C ASN A 21 -2.68 4.14 13.04
N TYR A 22 -3.68 3.39 12.58
CA TYR A 22 -4.53 3.81 11.47
C TYR A 22 -5.99 3.50 11.75
N SER A 23 -6.90 4.14 11.03
CA SER A 23 -8.33 3.85 11.07
C SER A 23 -8.85 3.58 9.68
N MET A 24 -9.72 2.58 9.53
CA MET A 24 -10.30 2.18 8.25
C MET A 24 -11.56 1.35 8.47
N VAL A 25 -12.38 1.21 7.42
CA VAL A 25 -13.36 0.13 7.42
C VAL A 25 -12.60 -1.18 7.26
N ASN A 26 -12.93 -2.19 8.07
CA ASN A 26 -12.31 -3.50 7.96
C ASN A 26 -12.52 -4.07 6.55
N GLY A 27 -11.78 -5.12 6.20
CA GLY A 27 -11.97 -5.78 4.92
C GLY A 27 -13.31 -6.51 4.80
N SER A 28 -13.57 -7.06 3.62
CA SER A 28 -14.74 -7.87 3.27
C SER A 28 -14.39 -9.36 3.28
N GLY A 29 -15.41 -10.20 3.41
CA GLY A 29 -15.27 -11.64 3.47
C GLY A 29 -16.36 -12.37 2.71
N THR A 30 -16.66 -13.59 3.17
CA THR A 30 -17.52 -14.54 2.45
C THR A 30 -18.98 -14.09 2.37
N SER A 31 -19.45 -13.21 3.25
CA SER A 31 -20.84 -12.71 3.20
C SER A 31 -21.06 -11.76 2.03
N ASN A 32 -19.98 -11.26 1.41
CA ASN A 32 -20.01 -10.43 0.22
C ASN A 32 -19.74 -11.24 -1.05
N TRP A 33 -20.19 -12.50 -1.12
CA TRP A 33 -19.95 -13.41 -2.26
C TRP A 33 -18.46 -13.55 -2.61
N GLY A 34 -17.61 -13.49 -1.59
CA GLY A 34 -16.20 -13.85 -1.67
C GLY A 34 -16.00 -15.32 -1.29
N SER A 35 -14.94 -15.94 -1.79
CA SER A 35 -14.56 -17.30 -1.37
C SER A 35 -13.79 -17.34 -0.04
N TYR A 36 -13.34 -16.17 0.44
CA TYR A 36 -12.31 -16.01 1.46
C TYR A 36 -12.57 -14.77 2.31
N ASN A 37 -11.97 -14.72 3.50
CA ASN A 37 -12.06 -13.58 4.41
C ASN A 37 -10.78 -12.76 4.34
N TYR A 38 -10.91 -11.46 4.07
CA TYR A 38 -9.78 -10.52 3.96
C TYR A 38 -9.87 -9.43 5.01
N TYR A 39 -10.20 -9.83 6.23
CA TYR A 39 -10.24 -8.95 7.39
C TYR A 39 -8.85 -8.68 7.93
N ASP A 40 -8.68 -7.52 8.54
CA ASP A 40 -7.55 -7.23 9.41
C ASP A 40 -7.75 -7.94 10.76
N THR A 41 -7.39 -9.21 10.79
CA THR A 41 -7.58 -10.06 11.98
C THR A 41 -6.57 -9.77 13.08
N THR A 42 -5.43 -9.14 12.74
CA THR A 42 -4.36 -8.80 13.69
C THR A 42 -4.49 -7.39 14.25
N TYR A 43 -5.44 -6.59 13.75
CA TYR A 43 -5.68 -5.23 14.21
C TYR A 43 -5.72 -5.12 15.74
N SER A 44 -4.91 -4.28 16.33
CA SER A 44 -4.71 -4.18 17.79
C SER A 44 -5.64 -3.18 18.47
N GLY A 45 -6.29 -2.30 17.69
CA GLY A 45 -7.15 -1.24 18.19
C GLY A 45 -8.59 -1.66 18.47
N SER A 46 -9.47 -0.66 18.52
CA SER A 46 -10.92 -0.82 18.73
C SER A 46 -11.65 -1.11 17.42
N GLY A 47 -12.79 -1.80 17.51
CA GLY A 47 -13.67 -2.09 16.36
C GLY A 47 -14.00 -3.58 16.22
N ASN A 48 -14.87 -3.92 15.26
CA ASN A 48 -15.27 -5.30 15.01
C ASN A 48 -14.42 -5.94 13.89
N LYS A 49 -13.48 -6.79 14.28
CA LYS A 49 -12.54 -7.49 13.37
C LYS A 49 -13.18 -8.60 12.53
N ASN A 50 -14.45 -8.91 12.79
CA ASN A 50 -15.20 -9.97 12.12
C ASN A 50 -16.41 -9.45 11.33
N ALA A 51 -16.66 -8.13 11.36
CA ALA A 51 -17.73 -7.53 10.58
C ALA A 51 -17.28 -7.32 9.14
N GLU A 52 -18.22 -7.54 8.21
CA GLU A 52 -18.05 -7.28 6.79
C GLU A 52 -17.79 -5.79 6.53
N GLY A 53 -16.70 -5.49 5.82
CA GLY A 53 -16.33 -4.14 5.45
C GLY A 53 -17.28 -3.45 4.48
N THR A 54 -17.93 -4.24 3.62
CA THR A 54 -18.89 -3.75 2.64
C THR A 54 -20.28 -4.25 2.99
N ILE A 55 -21.26 -3.35 2.87
CA ILE A 55 -22.69 -3.66 2.86
C ILE A 55 -23.32 -2.99 1.63
N PHE A 56 -24.59 -3.30 1.36
CA PHE A 56 -25.32 -2.73 0.22
C PHE A 56 -26.47 -1.87 0.73
N ASP A 57 -26.66 -0.71 0.11
CA ASP A 57 -27.81 0.15 0.38
C ASP A 57 -29.12 -0.47 -0.19
N ALA A 58 -30.24 0.23 0.01
CA ALA A 58 -31.55 -0.22 -0.48
C ALA A 58 -31.62 -0.37 -2.02
N ASN A 59 -30.68 0.21 -2.76
CA ASN A 59 -30.59 0.12 -4.23
C ASN A 59 -29.56 -0.94 -4.68
N GLY A 60 -28.91 -1.65 -3.76
CA GLY A 60 -27.83 -2.59 -4.08
C GLY A 60 -26.47 -1.93 -4.30
N LYS A 61 -26.32 -0.62 -4.05
CA LYS A 61 -25.02 0.03 -4.18
C LYS A 61 -24.16 -0.31 -2.96
N ALA A 62 -22.94 -0.75 -3.21
CA ALA A 62 -21.95 -1.03 -2.17
C ALA A 62 -21.56 0.25 -1.44
N ILE A 63 -21.54 0.16 -0.11
CA ILE A 63 -21.11 1.22 0.80
C ILE A 63 -20.24 0.61 1.91
N ALA A 64 -19.34 1.40 2.47
CA ALA A 64 -18.57 1.00 3.63
C ALA A 64 -19.51 0.74 4.82
N ASN A 65 -19.30 -0.36 5.54
CA ASN A 65 -20.08 -0.72 6.71
C ASN A 65 -19.56 -0.01 7.96
N PRO A 66 -20.33 0.92 8.56
CA PRO A 66 -19.89 1.62 9.76
C PRO A 66 -19.67 0.67 10.96
N ALA A 67 -20.35 -0.48 11.00
CA ALA A 67 -20.19 -1.47 12.07
C ALA A 67 -18.84 -2.23 11.99
N ALA A 68 -18.14 -2.14 10.86
CA ALA A 68 -16.83 -2.72 10.63
C ALA A 68 -15.69 -1.70 10.79
N MET A 69 -15.94 -0.52 11.34
CA MET A 69 -14.91 0.49 11.55
C MET A 69 -13.87 0.02 12.57
N LEU A 70 -12.59 0.13 12.19
CA LEU A 70 -11.41 -0.10 13.01
C LEU A 70 -10.73 1.24 13.29
N SER A 71 -10.29 1.47 14.53
CA SER A 71 -9.56 2.69 14.90
C SER A 71 -8.63 2.53 16.11
N GLY A 72 -7.60 3.37 16.16
CA GLY A 72 -6.71 3.51 17.33
C GLY A 72 -5.65 2.42 17.51
N GLY A 73 -5.42 1.56 16.51
CA GLY A 73 -4.34 0.57 16.55
C GLY A 73 -3.66 0.36 15.19
N THR A 74 -2.77 -0.62 15.16
CA THR A 74 -2.06 -1.13 13.98
C THR A 74 -2.48 -2.58 13.70
N GLY A 75 -2.14 -3.12 12.53
CA GLY A 75 -2.56 -4.45 12.09
C GLY A 75 -1.82 -4.84 10.81
N LEU A 76 -2.42 -5.71 10.00
CA LEU A 76 -1.78 -6.27 8.81
C LEU A 76 -1.16 -5.21 7.88
N LEU A 77 -1.80 -4.05 7.71
CA LEU A 77 -1.33 -3.03 6.77
C LEU A 77 -0.02 -2.31 7.16
N THR A 78 0.51 -2.56 8.36
CA THR A 78 1.71 -1.89 8.86
C THR A 78 2.57 -2.84 9.72
N ASP A 79 2.54 -4.14 9.43
CA ASP A 79 3.28 -5.15 10.19
C ASP A 79 4.66 -5.47 9.57
N GLY A 80 4.99 -4.81 8.46
CA GLY A 80 6.25 -5.01 7.74
C GLY A 80 6.26 -6.24 6.83
N VAL A 81 5.13 -6.97 6.71
CA VAL A 81 5.03 -8.21 5.94
C VAL A 81 4.39 -7.93 4.58
N ILE A 82 5.22 -7.80 3.56
CA ILE A 82 4.75 -7.76 2.17
C ILE A 82 4.38 -9.17 1.71
N ALA A 83 3.14 -9.35 1.28
CA ALA A 83 2.66 -10.65 0.80
C ALA A 83 3.29 -11.03 -0.56
N THR A 84 3.92 -12.20 -0.61
CA THR A 84 4.55 -12.74 -1.82
C THR A 84 3.72 -13.84 -2.50
N GLN A 85 2.78 -14.42 -1.76
CA GLN A 85 1.85 -15.45 -2.23
C GLN A 85 0.52 -14.82 -2.66
N ASN A 86 -0.26 -15.59 -3.43
CA ASN A 86 -1.56 -15.15 -3.86
C ASN A 86 -2.55 -15.06 -2.67
N TYR A 87 -3.43 -14.06 -2.69
CA TYR A 87 -4.44 -13.80 -1.67
C TYR A 87 -5.35 -15.01 -1.37
N SER A 88 -5.60 -15.91 -2.32
CA SER A 88 -6.39 -17.14 -2.10
C SER A 88 -5.66 -18.19 -1.25
N GLN A 89 -4.33 -18.12 -1.18
CA GLN A 89 -3.49 -19.10 -0.48
C GLN A 89 -3.20 -18.69 0.98
N VAL A 90 -3.40 -17.42 1.30
CA VAL A 90 -2.99 -16.83 2.58
C VAL A 90 -4.18 -16.29 3.39
N SER A 91 -5.42 -16.53 2.95
CA SER A 91 -6.63 -16.11 3.67
C SER A 91 -7.03 -17.08 4.80
N PRO A 92 -7.48 -16.56 5.97
CA PRO A 92 -7.33 -15.18 6.39
C PRO A 92 -5.87 -14.89 6.79
N GLY A 93 -5.32 -13.78 6.32
CA GLY A 93 -3.93 -13.41 6.60
C GLY A 93 -3.26 -12.68 5.44
N GLN A 94 -2.29 -11.84 5.80
CA GLN A 94 -1.43 -11.03 4.92
C GLN A 94 -2.11 -10.03 3.97
N TYR A 95 -3.41 -10.09 3.75
CA TYR A 95 -4.16 -9.09 2.99
C TYR A 95 -5.38 -8.60 3.76
N VAL A 96 -5.60 -7.29 3.71
CA VAL A 96 -6.89 -6.67 3.93
C VAL A 96 -7.49 -6.35 2.56
N GLY A 97 -8.73 -6.77 2.35
CA GLY A 97 -9.37 -6.71 1.04
C GLY A 97 -10.73 -6.07 1.09
N TRP A 98 -11.06 -5.18 0.15
CA TRP A 98 -12.36 -4.52 0.09
C TRP A 98 -13.07 -4.83 -1.21
N LYS A 99 -14.34 -5.24 -1.10
CA LYS A 99 -15.17 -5.52 -2.26
C LYS A 99 -16.04 -4.31 -2.58
N TYR A 100 -16.07 -3.90 -3.83
CA TYR A 100 -16.97 -2.90 -4.42
C TYR A 100 -16.89 -1.46 -3.90
N ILE A 101 -15.98 -1.17 -2.98
CA ILE A 101 -15.83 0.17 -2.39
C ILE A 101 -14.40 0.66 -2.57
N ASP A 102 -14.25 1.98 -2.58
CA ASP A 102 -12.95 2.65 -2.53
C ASP A 102 -12.66 2.94 -1.04
N PRO A 103 -11.81 2.14 -0.37
CA PRO A 103 -11.57 2.29 1.07
C PRO A 103 -10.72 3.53 1.34
N THR A 104 -11.05 4.25 2.43
CA THR A 104 -10.18 5.27 3.01
C THR A 104 -9.49 4.73 4.25
N ILE A 105 -8.17 4.77 4.28
CA ILE A 105 -7.34 4.39 5.42
C ILE A 105 -6.66 5.66 5.93
N THR A 106 -6.88 5.99 7.19
CA THR A 106 -6.31 7.18 7.83
C THR A 106 -5.18 6.77 8.76
N PHE A 107 -3.95 7.03 8.34
CA PHE A 107 -2.74 6.74 9.11
C PHE A 107 -2.38 7.92 10.01
N LYS A 108 -1.93 7.61 11.22
CA LYS A 108 -1.34 8.53 12.19
C LYS A 108 0.13 8.21 12.33
N LEU A 109 0.99 9.17 12.02
CA LEU A 109 2.43 9.10 12.21
C LEU A 109 2.82 9.88 13.47
N THR A 110 4.11 9.85 13.81
CA THR A 110 4.65 10.82 14.79
C THR A 110 4.42 12.25 14.31
N ALA A 111 4.18 13.17 15.25
CA ALA A 111 3.91 14.57 14.95
C ALA A 111 5.02 15.19 14.08
N ASN A 112 4.61 15.90 13.02
CA ASN A 112 5.50 16.57 12.07
C ASN A 112 6.47 15.62 11.33
N SER A 113 6.06 14.38 11.05
CA SER A 113 6.83 13.46 10.21
C SER A 113 7.03 14.04 8.81
N GLY A 114 8.28 14.04 8.33
CA GLY A 114 8.62 14.39 6.95
C GLY A 114 8.55 13.17 6.03
N VAL A 115 7.55 13.13 5.15
CA VAL A 115 7.26 12.02 4.24
C VAL A 115 7.67 12.41 2.82
N GLN A 116 8.55 11.62 2.20
CA GLN A 116 9.00 11.77 0.81
C GLN A 116 8.14 10.94 -0.16
N GLY A 117 7.50 9.88 0.32
CA GLY A 117 6.65 9.04 -0.49
C GLY A 117 5.84 8.05 0.33
N ILE A 118 4.93 7.37 -0.34
CA ILE A 118 4.12 6.29 0.23
C ILE A 118 4.21 5.10 -0.74
N SER A 119 4.54 3.92 -0.23
CA SER A 119 4.48 2.68 -0.98
C SER A 119 3.39 1.77 -0.42
N ILE A 120 2.73 1.04 -1.32
CA ILE A 120 1.63 0.14 -0.98
C ILE A 120 1.85 -1.16 -1.72
N ALA A 121 1.93 -2.27 -0.98
CA ALA A 121 1.98 -3.60 -1.57
C ALA A 121 0.55 -4.13 -1.78
N VAL A 122 0.18 -4.36 -3.03
CA VAL A 122 -1.16 -4.81 -3.42
C VAL A 122 -1.12 -6.19 -4.07
N GLY A 123 -2.19 -6.95 -3.87
CA GLY A 123 -2.39 -8.25 -4.50
C GLY A 123 -2.97 -8.08 -5.90
N LEU A 124 -2.55 -8.93 -6.82
CA LEU A 124 -3.02 -8.99 -8.19
C LEU A 124 -3.60 -10.36 -8.49
N SER A 125 -4.61 -10.40 -9.35
CA SER A 125 -5.08 -11.68 -9.87
C SER A 125 -3.94 -12.34 -10.66
N PRO A 126 -3.57 -13.59 -10.33
CA PRO A 126 -2.68 -14.37 -11.16
C PRO A 126 -3.44 -14.52 -12.46
N PHE A 127 -2.92 -13.90 -13.51
CA PHE A 127 -3.33 -14.05 -14.90
C PHE A 127 -4.38 -15.15 -15.15
N VAL A 128 -5.55 -14.73 -15.62
CA VAL A 128 -6.54 -15.50 -16.39
C VAL A 128 -6.29 -17.02 -16.41
N GLN A 129 -6.90 -17.76 -15.48
CA GLN A 129 -6.90 -19.21 -15.55
C GLN A 129 -7.94 -19.64 -16.58
N SER A 130 -7.56 -20.07 -17.79
CA SER A 130 -8.55 -20.60 -18.73
C SER A 130 -9.04 -21.99 -18.30
N TYR A 131 -10.32 -22.09 -18.02
CA TYR A 131 -11.11 -23.31 -17.92
C TYR A 131 -11.88 -23.52 -19.22
N VAL A 132 -12.28 -24.75 -19.52
CA VAL A 132 -13.25 -25.03 -20.59
C VAL A 132 -14.50 -25.62 -19.95
N VAL A 133 -15.65 -24.95 -20.11
CA VAL A 133 -16.96 -25.44 -19.67
C VAL A 133 -17.84 -25.51 -20.91
N ASP A 134 -18.37 -26.70 -21.20
CA ASP A 134 -19.23 -26.98 -22.36
C ASP A 134 -18.63 -26.53 -23.71
N GLY A 135 -17.31 -26.67 -23.87
CA GLY A 135 -16.59 -26.27 -25.09
C GLY A 135 -16.28 -24.77 -25.18
N ASN A 136 -16.68 -23.96 -24.21
CA ASN A 136 -16.36 -22.54 -24.12
C ASN A 136 -15.21 -22.30 -23.15
N VAL A 137 -14.27 -21.45 -23.54
CA VAL A 137 -13.20 -20.99 -22.65
C VAL A 137 -13.81 -20.05 -21.60
N VAL A 138 -13.84 -20.50 -20.35
CA VAL A 138 -14.23 -19.73 -19.16
C VAL A 138 -12.95 -19.25 -18.48
N LEU A 139 -12.84 -17.97 -18.16
CA LEU A 139 -11.69 -17.46 -17.44
C LEU A 139 -11.98 -17.49 -15.94
N GLY A 140 -11.18 -18.24 -15.19
CA GLY A 140 -11.10 -18.19 -13.73
C GLY A 140 -10.67 -16.79 -13.33
N SER A 141 -11.59 -16.08 -12.71
CA SER A 141 -11.47 -14.66 -12.45
C SER A 141 -11.14 -14.43 -10.98
N GLY A 142 -9.93 -13.99 -10.70
CA GLY A 142 -9.59 -13.46 -9.39
C GLY A 142 -10.39 -12.18 -9.09
N LEU A 143 -10.72 -11.41 -10.15
CA LEU A 143 -11.43 -10.14 -10.07
C LEU A 143 -10.81 -9.18 -9.05
N VAL A 144 -9.48 -9.29 -8.91
CA VAL A 144 -8.64 -8.42 -8.11
C VAL A 144 -7.76 -7.66 -9.08
N GLY A 145 -7.80 -6.34 -8.98
CA GLY A 145 -6.85 -5.47 -9.64
C GLY A 145 -6.40 -4.34 -8.71
N PRO A 146 -5.37 -3.60 -9.12
CA PRO A 146 -4.81 -2.58 -8.28
C PRO A 146 -5.64 -1.29 -8.29
N PRO A 147 -5.48 -0.43 -7.28
CA PRO A 147 -6.01 0.92 -7.36
C PRO A 147 -5.36 1.70 -8.52
N ALA A 148 -6.16 2.44 -9.29
CA ALA A 148 -5.62 3.28 -10.37
C ALA A 148 -5.04 4.60 -9.86
N THR A 149 -5.63 5.16 -8.80
CA THR A 149 -5.17 6.41 -8.19
C THR A 149 -5.35 6.39 -6.68
N PHE A 150 -4.57 7.25 -6.03
CA PHE A 150 -4.63 7.51 -4.60
C PHE A 150 -5.15 8.93 -4.38
N GLU A 151 -6.27 9.07 -3.69
CA GLU A 151 -6.72 10.37 -3.21
C GLU A 151 -6.21 10.56 -1.77
N LEU A 152 -5.30 11.51 -1.59
CA LEU A 152 -4.58 11.74 -0.34
C LEU A 152 -4.96 13.10 0.27
N SER A 153 -5.41 13.10 1.52
CA SER A 153 -5.55 14.29 2.36
C SER A 153 -4.56 14.23 3.53
N ILE A 154 -3.92 15.37 3.81
CA ILE A 154 -2.94 15.49 4.89
C ILE A 154 -3.50 16.43 5.95
N ASN A 155 -3.47 16.02 7.22
CA ASN A 155 -3.96 16.77 8.38
C ASN A 155 -5.39 17.32 8.23
N GLY A 156 -6.26 16.62 7.47
CA GLY A 156 -7.63 17.05 7.20
C GLY A 156 -7.75 18.20 6.18
N GLY A 157 -6.68 18.52 5.47
CA GLY A 157 -6.67 19.47 4.36
C GLY A 157 -7.35 18.93 3.10
N ALA A 158 -7.26 19.69 2.01
CA ALA A 158 -7.81 19.28 0.72
C ALA A 158 -7.16 18.01 0.19
N SER A 159 -7.96 17.15 -0.44
CA SER A 159 -7.47 15.94 -1.12
C SER A 159 -6.70 16.28 -2.41
N THR A 160 -5.59 15.58 -2.64
CA THR A 160 -4.86 15.58 -3.91
C THR A 160 -4.86 14.17 -4.50
N ILE A 161 -5.06 14.06 -5.82
CA ILE A 161 -5.03 12.79 -6.52
C ILE A 161 -3.61 12.53 -7.04
N TYR A 162 -3.09 11.35 -6.74
CA TYR A 162 -1.80 10.85 -7.23
C TYR A 162 -2.01 9.59 -8.07
N THR A 163 -1.28 9.52 -9.16
CA THR A 163 -1.14 8.28 -9.95
C THR A 163 0.14 7.58 -9.51
N PRO A 164 0.07 6.40 -8.88
CA PRO A 164 1.26 5.68 -8.44
C PRO A 164 2.04 5.10 -9.60
N VAL A 165 3.33 4.86 -9.37
CA VAL A 165 4.19 4.07 -10.26
C VAL A 165 4.26 2.65 -9.71
N ALA A 166 3.96 1.67 -10.55
CA ALA A 166 4.00 0.26 -10.20
C ALA A 166 5.39 -0.33 -10.36
N SER A 167 5.79 -1.19 -9.42
CA SER A 167 6.94 -2.06 -9.50
C SER A 167 6.54 -3.47 -9.07
N SER A 168 6.74 -4.46 -9.94
CA SER A 168 6.35 -5.84 -9.64
C SER A 168 7.28 -6.48 -8.62
N VAL A 169 6.72 -7.15 -7.61
CA VAL A 169 7.50 -7.94 -6.62
C VAL A 169 7.49 -9.41 -7.01
N THR A 170 6.31 -9.92 -7.37
CA THR A 170 6.07 -11.25 -7.94
C THR A 170 4.94 -11.16 -8.97
N GLY A 171 4.66 -12.22 -9.72
CA GLY A 171 3.56 -12.22 -10.71
C GLY A 171 2.16 -11.97 -10.11
N ASN A 172 2.01 -12.01 -8.79
CA ASN A 172 0.74 -11.92 -8.07
C ASN A 172 0.67 -10.75 -7.07
N SER A 173 1.73 -9.95 -6.97
CA SER A 173 1.80 -8.79 -6.09
C SER A 173 2.64 -7.69 -6.71
N GLU A 174 2.23 -6.45 -6.53
CA GLU A 174 2.98 -5.28 -6.95
C GLU A 174 3.10 -4.25 -5.82
N ILE A 175 4.12 -3.41 -5.90
CA ILE A 175 4.27 -2.24 -5.06
C ILE A 175 3.92 -1.01 -5.89
N LEU A 176 2.94 -0.26 -5.42
CA LEU A 176 2.53 1.02 -5.94
C LEU A 176 3.19 2.12 -5.11
N THR A 177 3.98 2.98 -5.74
CA THR A 177 4.70 4.06 -5.04
C THR A 177 4.28 5.43 -5.56
N ILE A 178 3.99 6.34 -4.63
CA ILE A 178 3.97 7.78 -4.91
C ILE A 178 5.21 8.41 -4.29
N LEU A 179 5.91 9.22 -5.08
CA LEU A 179 6.98 10.08 -4.60
C LEU A 179 6.51 11.52 -4.68
N PHE A 180 6.62 12.24 -3.58
CA PHE A 180 6.33 13.66 -3.55
C PHE A 180 7.51 14.42 -4.16
N PRO A 181 7.26 15.49 -4.94
CA PRO A 181 8.34 16.31 -5.49
C PRO A 181 9.10 17.06 -4.37
N ASP A 182 8.38 17.45 -3.33
CA ASP A 182 8.90 18.12 -2.14
C ASP A 182 8.57 17.29 -0.89
N LEU A 183 9.36 17.46 0.16
CA LEU A 183 9.11 16.81 1.45
C LEU A 183 7.76 17.29 2.03
N VAL A 184 6.85 16.36 2.26
CA VAL A 184 5.54 16.64 2.86
C VAL A 184 5.63 16.47 4.36
N VAL A 185 5.24 17.48 5.14
CA VAL A 185 5.23 17.41 6.60
C VAL A 185 3.80 17.22 7.10
N GLY A 186 3.56 16.17 7.89
CA GLY A 186 2.25 15.89 8.46
C GLY A 186 2.27 14.83 9.53
N ASP A 187 1.16 14.68 10.24
CA ASP A 187 0.97 13.62 11.23
C ASP A 187 -0.21 12.69 10.87
N THR A 188 -1.10 13.14 9.98
CA THR A 188 -2.30 12.43 9.61
C THR A 188 -2.39 12.35 8.09
N PHE A 189 -2.43 11.13 7.56
CA PHE A 189 -2.51 10.87 6.12
C PHE A 189 -3.74 10.02 5.85
N ALA A 190 -4.78 10.62 5.28
CA ALA A 190 -5.99 9.94 4.85
C ALA A 190 -5.86 9.57 3.37
N LEU A 191 -5.73 8.27 3.11
CA LEU A 191 -5.47 7.70 1.81
C LEU A 191 -6.69 6.93 1.34
N THR A 192 -7.33 7.38 0.26
CA THR A 192 -8.43 6.66 -0.39
C THR A 192 -7.91 5.96 -1.62
N LEU A 193 -8.09 4.64 -1.66
CA LEU A 193 -7.67 3.79 -2.77
C LEU A 193 -8.79 3.75 -3.81
N LYS A 194 -8.61 4.40 -4.95
CA LYS A 194 -9.62 4.40 -6.03
C LYS A 194 -9.43 3.18 -6.90
N ARG A 195 -10.46 2.34 -6.99
CA ARG A 195 -10.42 1.12 -7.82
C ARG A 195 -10.04 1.44 -9.26
N GLY A 196 -9.22 0.58 -9.86
CA GLY A 196 -8.86 0.67 -11.26
C GLY A 196 -9.97 0.20 -12.20
N PRO A 197 -9.80 0.42 -13.51
CA PRO A 197 -10.74 -0.08 -14.50
C PRO A 197 -10.75 -1.62 -14.51
N LEU A 198 -11.87 -2.22 -14.94
CA LEU A 198 -11.94 -3.67 -15.16
C LEU A 198 -10.82 -4.14 -16.09
N LEU A 199 -10.05 -5.10 -15.61
CA LEU A 199 -9.08 -5.87 -16.33
C LEU A 199 -9.78 -6.93 -17.18
N HIS A 200 -8.99 -7.67 -17.95
CA HIS A 200 -9.50 -8.65 -18.91
C HIS A 200 -10.44 -9.67 -18.27
N ASP A 201 -10.11 -10.21 -17.09
CA ASP A 201 -10.98 -11.14 -16.38
C ASP A 201 -12.31 -10.51 -15.97
N GLY A 202 -12.29 -9.28 -15.45
CA GLY A 202 -13.50 -8.52 -15.11
C GLY A 202 -14.39 -8.21 -16.31
N LEU A 203 -13.80 -7.84 -17.45
CA LEU A 203 -14.52 -7.62 -18.70
C LEU A 203 -15.15 -8.92 -19.22
N PHE A 204 -14.43 -10.04 -19.14
CA PHE A 204 -14.95 -11.35 -19.54
C PHE A 204 -16.10 -11.78 -18.63
N TYR A 205 -15.96 -11.62 -17.32
CA TYR A 205 -17.01 -11.90 -16.36
C TYR A 205 -18.27 -11.09 -16.69
N ASN A 206 -18.14 -9.79 -16.93
CA ASN A 206 -19.25 -8.90 -17.29
C ASN A 206 -19.94 -9.34 -18.62
N ASN A 207 -19.15 -9.74 -19.62
CA ASN A 207 -19.64 -10.16 -20.93
C ASN A 207 -20.26 -11.56 -20.93
N PHE A 208 -19.70 -12.51 -20.18
CA PHE A 208 -20.19 -13.89 -20.08
C PHE A 208 -21.63 -13.94 -19.57
N TYR A 209 -21.99 -13.02 -18.67
CA TYR A 209 -23.35 -12.88 -18.15
C TYR A 209 -24.20 -11.87 -18.94
N ASN A 210 -23.77 -11.51 -20.16
CA ASN A 210 -24.44 -10.61 -21.11
C ASN A 210 -24.79 -9.22 -20.56
N GLY A 211 -24.07 -8.74 -19.54
CA GLY A 211 -24.42 -7.50 -18.84
C GLY A 211 -25.85 -7.49 -18.28
N ASN A 212 -26.50 -8.65 -18.12
CA ASN A 212 -27.81 -8.75 -17.49
C ASN A 212 -27.59 -9.11 -16.02
N PRO A 213 -27.91 -8.21 -15.06
CA PRO A 213 -27.76 -8.49 -13.64
C PRO A 213 -28.43 -9.80 -13.19
N ALA A 214 -29.53 -10.21 -13.83
CA ALA A 214 -30.25 -11.45 -13.51
C ALA A 214 -29.48 -12.74 -13.84
N ASN A 215 -28.41 -12.66 -14.64
CA ASN A 215 -27.63 -13.83 -15.07
C ASN A 215 -26.40 -14.09 -14.18
N HIS A 216 -26.03 -13.19 -13.26
CA HIS A 216 -24.90 -13.39 -12.36
C HIS A 216 -25.25 -14.37 -11.23
N ILE A 217 -25.24 -15.68 -11.53
CA ILE A 217 -25.69 -16.75 -10.61
C ILE A 217 -24.80 -16.89 -9.35
N GLY A 218 -23.63 -16.24 -9.30
CA GLY A 218 -22.72 -16.26 -8.13
C GLY A 218 -22.51 -14.93 -7.41
N ASP A 219 -22.84 -13.79 -8.04
CA ASP A 219 -22.65 -12.45 -7.48
C ASP A 219 -23.66 -11.46 -8.07
N PRO A 220 -24.85 -11.32 -7.47
CA PRO A 220 -25.89 -10.45 -8.01
C PRO A 220 -25.52 -8.95 -7.96
N GLN A 221 -24.48 -8.57 -7.19
CA GLN A 221 -24.08 -7.17 -7.00
C GLN A 221 -22.99 -6.72 -7.98
N PHE A 222 -22.38 -7.65 -8.72
CA PHE A 222 -21.30 -7.36 -9.65
C PHE A 222 -21.66 -6.30 -10.69
N TYR A 223 -22.79 -6.46 -11.38
CA TYR A 223 -23.16 -5.57 -12.48
C TYR A 223 -23.26 -4.10 -12.02
N LEU A 224 -23.93 -3.86 -10.90
CA LEU A 224 -24.16 -2.52 -10.39
C LEU A 224 -22.86 -1.86 -9.88
N ASN A 225 -21.97 -2.65 -9.27
CA ASN A 225 -20.86 -2.12 -8.48
C ASN A 225 -19.46 -2.27 -9.13
N ALA A 226 -19.36 -3.06 -10.19
CA ALA A 226 -18.14 -3.28 -10.97
C ALA A 226 -18.40 -3.25 -12.48
N GLY A 227 -19.41 -3.99 -12.97
CA GLY A 227 -19.69 -4.13 -14.41
C GLY A 227 -20.10 -2.83 -15.12
N GLN A 228 -21.01 -2.06 -14.54
CA GLN A 228 -21.47 -0.76 -15.06
C GLN A 228 -20.46 0.37 -14.85
N PRO A 229 -19.89 0.57 -13.64
CA PRO A 229 -18.85 1.59 -13.47
C PRO A 229 -17.52 1.22 -14.15
N ASN A 230 -17.41 -0.02 -14.67
CA ASN A 230 -16.18 -0.59 -15.21
C ASN A 230 -15.01 -0.50 -14.24
N LEU A 231 -15.24 -0.84 -12.98
CA LEU A 231 -14.22 -0.83 -11.93
C LEU A 231 -13.96 -2.23 -11.40
N GLU A 232 -12.72 -2.51 -11.02
CA GLU A 232 -12.34 -3.73 -10.31
C GLU A 232 -13.23 -3.95 -9.08
N PRO A 233 -13.68 -5.17 -8.81
CA PRO A 233 -14.52 -5.42 -7.65
C PRO A 233 -13.68 -5.59 -6.38
N TRP A 234 -12.50 -6.19 -6.42
CA TRP A 234 -11.66 -6.36 -5.23
C TRP A 234 -10.38 -5.52 -5.30
N LEU A 235 -10.09 -4.83 -4.20
CA LEU A 235 -8.76 -4.33 -3.87
C LEU A 235 -8.18 -5.20 -2.77
N MET A 236 -6.91 -5.60 -2.90
CA MET A 236 -6.18 -6.36 -1.89
C MET A 236 -4.91 -5.61 -1.50
N VAL A 237 -4.74 -5.30 -0.22
CA VAL A 237 -3.56 -4.60 0.29
C VAL A 237 -2.90 -5.42 1.38
N SER A 238 -1.60 -5.61 1.29
CA SER A 238 -0.82 -6.34 2.30
C SER A 238 -0.04 -5.44 3.23
N GLU A 239 0.48 -4.31 2.74
CA GLU A 239 1.35 -3.45 3.52
C GLU A 239 1.32 -2.01 2.96
N VAL A 240 1.41 -1.02 3.84
CA VAL A 240 1.55 0.41 3.51
C VAL A 240 2.75 0.97 4.27
N GLN A 241 3.68 1.59 3.56
CA GLN A 241 4.89 2.16 4.15
C GLN A 241 5.01 3.64 3.79
N PHE A 242 5.38 4.44 4.80
CA PHE A 242 5.71 5.85 4.64
C PHE A 242 7.22 5.99 4.53
N LEU A 243 7.69 6.62 3.46
CA LEU A 243 9.11 6.78 3.17
C LEU A 243 9.59 8.12 3.71
N SER A 244 10.67 8.11 4.49
CA SER A 244 11.35 9.33 4.96
C SER A 244 12.20 9.98 3.86
N ALA A 245 12.58 11.23 4.08
CA ALA A 245 13.55 11.91 3.24
C ALA A 245 14.86 11.11 3.16
N VAL A 246 15.38 10.95 1.95
CA VAL A 246 16.76 10.48 1.76
C VAL A 246 17.70 11.60 2.22
N PRO A 247 18.62 11.35 3.16
CA PRO A 247 19.62 12.35 3.53
C PRO A 247 20.42 12.77 2.29
N GLU A 248 20.47 14.07 2.00
CA GLU A 248 21.18 14.56 0.82
C GLU A 248 22.65 14.12 0.85
N PRO A 249 23.25 13.74 -0.31
CA PRO A 249 24.68 13.43 -0.38
C PRO A 249 25.58 14.54 0.18
N SER A 250 25.15 15.81 0.06
CA SER A 250 25.80 16.98 0.64
C SER A 250 25.93 16.89 2.17
N THR A 251 24.94 16.31 2.85
CA THR A 251 24.94 16.11 4.31
C THR A 251 26.08 15.17 4.71
N TRP A 252 26.27 14.09 3.96
CA TRP A 252 27.39 13.16 4.18
C TRP A 252 28.73 13.82 3.89
N VAL A 253 28.83 14.57 2.78
CA VAL A 253 30.06 15.27 2.41
C VAL A 253 30.45 16.29 3.48
N MET A 254 29.49 17.07 4.00
CA MET A 254 29.75 18.06 5.04
C MET A 254 30.12 17.41 6.37
N MET A 255 29.49 16.29 6.74
CA MET A 255 29.85 15.52 7.93
C MET A 255 31.29 14.98 7.81
N ILE A 256 31.63 14.35 6.69
CA ILE A 256 32.98 13.83 6.41
C ILE A 256 34.00 14.98 6.41
N ALA A 257 33.69 16.11 5.75
CA ALA A 257 34.54 17.29 5.75
C ALA A 257 34.75 17.85 7.16
N GLY A 258 33.70 17.88 7.98
CA GLY A 258 33.78 18.29 9.39
C GLY A 258 34.70 17.38 10.22
N PHE A 259 34.54 16.07 10.10
CA PHE A 259 35.42 15.10 10.78
C PHE A 259 36.85 15.15 10.27
N ALA A 260 37.06 15.28 8.96
CA ALA A 260 38.39 15.46 8.37
C ALA A 260 39.06 16.76 8.87
N GLY A 261 38.29 17.84 8.96
CA GLY A 261 38.76 19.12 9.51
C GLY A 261 39.19 19.01 10.97
N LEU A 262 38.39 18.35 11.82
CA LEU A 262 38.74 18.09 13.23
C LEU A 262 40.00 17.22 13.35
N GLY A 263 40.08 16.15 12.56
CA GLY A 263 41.26 15.27 12.51
C GLY A 263 42.53 16.03 12.09
N PHE A 264 42.43 16.91 11.09
CA PHE A 264 43.54 17.74 10.63
C PHE A 264 44.02 18.74 11.70
N VAL A 265 43.10 19.40 12.40
CA VAL A 265 43.45 20.33 13.50
C VAL A 265 44.15 19.59 14.65
N ALA A 266 43.65 18.42 15.04
CA ALA A 266 44.28 17.59 16.06
C ALA A 266 45.69 17.12 15.63
N TYR A 267 45.85 16.74 14.36
CA TYR A 267 47.14 16.37 13.78
C TYR A 267 48.16 17.52 13.85
N ARG A 268 47.77 18.76 13.51
CA ARG A 268 48.66 19.93 13.58
C ARG A 268 49.06 20.31 15.00
N ARG A 269 48.24 20.05 16.02
CA ARG A 269 48.61 20.36 17.42
C ARG A 269 49.70 19.44 17.95
N LYS A 270 49.76 18.19 17.49
CA LYS A 270 50.77 17.21 17.94
C LYS A 270 52.19 17.56 17.49
N THR A 271 52.37 18.26 16.36
CA THR A 271 53.71 18.61 15.85
C THR A 271 54.37 19.78 16.58
N GLN A 272 53.63 20.56 17.38
CA GLN A 272 54.21 21.66 18.18
C GLN A 272 54.69 21.23 19.58
N SER A 273 54.36 20.01 20.04
CA SER A 273 54.82 19.51 21.35
C SER A 273 56.21 18.85 21.31
N ALA A 274 56.90 18.83 20.15
CA ALA A 274 58.22 18.21 19.99
C ALA A 274 59.39 19.22 19.83
N ILE A 275 59.14 20.53 19.89
CA ILE A 275 60.17 21.59 19.72
C ILE A 275 60.45 22.36 21.03
N ALA A 276 59.84 21.96 22.15
CA ALA A 276 60.11 22.54 23.48
C ALA A 276 60.94 21.60 24.37
N MET A 277 62.06 21.08 23.86
CA MET A 277 63.19 20.56 24.65
C MET A 277 64.46 20.58 23.78
N ALA A 278 65.14 21.73 23.72
CA ALA A 278 66.56 21.87 23.37
C ALA A 278 67.05 23.24 23.87
#